data_AF-E6PTD0-F1
#
_entry.id   AF-E6PTD0-F1
#
_cell.length_a   1.000
_cell.length_b   1.000
_cell.length_c   1.000
_cell.angle_alpha   90.00
_cell.angle_beta   90.00
_cell.angle_gamma   90.00
#
_symmetry.space_group_name_H-M   'P 1'
#
loop_
_entity.id
_entity.type
_entity.pdbx_description
1 polymer ?
#
loop_
_entity_poly.entity_id
_entity_poly.type
_entity_poly.pdbx_seq_one_letter_code
_entity_poly.pdbx_strand_id
1 'polypeptide(L)'
;MSDMSQQHDVQLSVGMAHLGLQQVTRVLSDAEPPALAPNAHLHHVGKSVPRWDAREKITGAARFTVDIDLAGHALRGPAALARTACPHPRARPVRGAPRHQPGIGCRWGGYSEHCRGGTPC
;
A
#
# COMPACT_ATOMS: atom_id res chain seq x y z
N MET A 1 15.33 34.15 -5.85
CA MET A 1 16.31 33.04 -5.91
C MET A 1 15.96 32.24 -7.14
N SER A 2 16.54 32.61 -8.29
CA SER A 2 16.21 32.01 -9.58
C SER A 2 16.97 30.70 -9.73
N ASP A 3 16.25 29.60 -9.86
CA ASP A 3 16.79 28.27 -10.14
C ASP A 3 17.40 28.27 -11.55
N MET A 4 18.72 28.42 -11.63
CA MET A 4 19.48 28.24 -12.87
C MET A 4 19.61 26.74 -13.13
N SER A 5 18.51 26.10 -13.53
CA SER A 5 18.55 24.78 -14.15
C SER A 5 19.37 24.89 -15.43
N GLN A 6 20.64 24.49 -15.36
CA GLN A 6 21.47 24.39 -16.55
C GLN A 6 20.85 23.35 -17.49
N GLN A 7 20.84 23.70 -18.77
CA GLN A 7 20.27 22.89 -19.84
C GLN A 7 21.39 22.36 -20.71
N HIS A 8 21.33 21.09 -21.07
CA HIS A 8 22.31 20.45 -21.95
C HIS A 8 21.62 19.66 -23.07
N ASP A 9 22.30 19.55 -24.21
CA ASP A 9 21.84 18.74 -25.33
C ASP A 9 22.16 17.26 -25.11
N VAL A 10 21.14 16.41 -25.22
CA VAL A 10 21.26 14.95 -25.12
C VAL A 10 20.69 14.30 -26.37
N GLN A 11 21.41 13.32 -26.93
CA GLN A 11 20.85 12.42 -27.94
C GLN A 11 20.06 11.30 -27.28
N LEU A 12 18.80 11.15 -27.69
CA LEU A 12 17.89 10.15 -27.19
C LEU A 12 17.42 9.23 -28.31
N SER A 13 17.37 7.93 -28.00
CA SER A 13 16.79 6.93 -28.90
C SER A 13 15.27 6.93 -28.75
N VAL A 14 14.55 7.25 -29.82
CA VAL A 14 13.08 7.29 -29.86
C VAL A 14 12.56 6.31 -30.92
N GLY A 15 11.53 5.55 -30.57
CA GLY A 15 10.90 4.58 -31.48
C GLY A 15 10.60 3.25 -30.80
N MET A 16 10.22 2.25 -31.59
CA MET A 16 9.98 0.89 -31.12
C MET A 16 11.10 -0.01 -31.61
N ALA A 17 11.68 -0.80 -30.71
CA ALA A 17 12.85 -1.64 -31.02
C ALA A 17 12.68 -2.54 -32.27
N HIS A 18 11.46 -2.98 -32.58
CA HIS A 18 11.14 -3.85 -33.72
C HIS A 18 10.68 -3.12 -34.99
N LEU A 19 10.42 -1.80 -34.92
CA LEU A 19 10.00 -0.97 -36.06
C LEU A 19 11.03 0.10 -36.44
N GLY A 20 12.12 0.20 -35.68
CA GLY A 20 13.21 1.13 -35.90
C GLY A 20 13.39 2.13 -34.74
N LEU A 21 14.64 2.44 -34.44
CA LEU A 21 15.04 3.48 -33.48
C LEU A 21 15.66 4.65 -34.24
N GLN A 22 15.27 5.87 -33.89
CA GLN A 22 15.82 7.11 -34.42
C GLN A 22 16.54 7.86 -33.29
N GLN A 23 17.61 8.60 -33.60
CA GLN A 23 18.26 9.50 -32.64
C GLN A 23 17.67 10.90 -32.76
N VAL A 24 17.27 11.48 -31.63
CA VAL A 24 16.74 12.84 -31.56
C VAL A 24 17.50 13.60 -30.49
N THR A 25 18.07 14.75 -30.85
CA THR A 25 18.68 15.67 -29.89
C THR A 25 17.59 16.44 -29.16
N ARG A 26 17.65 16.47 -27.83
CA ARG A 26 16.76 17.27 -26.97
C ARG A 26 17.57 18.05 -25.95
N VAL A 27 17.11 19.28 -25.69
CA VAL A 27 17.59 20.10 -24.58
C VAL A 27 16.90 19.62 -23.31
N LEU A 28 17.64 19.08 -22.35
CA LEU A 28 17.14 18.63 -21.06
C LEU A 28 17.76 19.47 -19.93
N SER A 29 17.01 19.63 -18.83
CA SER A 29 17.55 20.23 -17.60
C SER A 29 18.45 19.21 -16.89
N ASP A 30 19.49 19.70 -16.22
CA ASP A 30 20.36 18.88 -15.36
C ASP A 30 19.62 18.24 -14.18
N ALA A 31 18.44 18.76 -13.81
CA ALA A 31 17.58 18.16 -12.79
C ALA A 31 16.78 16.95 -13.31
N GLU A 32 16.71 16.76 -14.63
CA GLU A 32 16.04 15.62 -15.24
C GLU A 32 16.91 14.37 -15.09
N PRO A 33 16.36 13.23 -14.64
CA PRO A 33 17.12 11.98 -14.60
C PRO A 33 17.54 11.54 -16.02
N PRO A 34 18.70 10.87 -16.16
CA PRO A 34 19.16 10.42 -17.45
C PRO A 34 18.19 9.43 -18.08
N ALA A 35 18.04 9.50 -19.39
CA ALA A 35 17.19 8.58 -20.12
C ALA A 35 17.69 7.13 -19.99
N LEU A 36 16.73 6.20 -19.91
CA LEU A 36 17.05 4.77 -19.92
C LEU A 36 17.68 4.37 -21.26
N ALA A 37 18.62 3.44 -21.20
CA ALA A 37 19.18 2.83 -22.40
C ALA A 37 18.10 2.06 -23.19
N PRO A 38 18.29 1.81 -24.50
CA PRO A 38 17.34 1.03 -25.28
C PRO A 38 17.06 -0.34 -24.66
N ASN A 39 15.81 -0.83 -24.77
CA ASN A 39 15.35 -2.09 -24.16
C ASN A 39 16.22 -3.33 -24.49
N ALA A 40 16.95 -3.33 -25.60
CA ALA A 40 17.89 -4.38 -25.97
C ALA A 40 19.08 -4.48 -24.98
N HIS A 41 19.50 -3.36 -24.42
CA HIS A 41 20.66 -3.23 -23.53
C HIS A 41 20.27 -3.25 -22.04
N LEU A 42 18.97 -3.20 -21.72
CA LEU A 42 18.49 -3.27 -20.34
C LEU A 42 18.46 -4.73 -19.86
N HIS A 43 19.05 -4.99 -18.68
CA HIS A 43 19.13 -6.32 -18.10
C HIS A 43 17.84 -6.77 -17.39
N HIS A 44 17.11 -5.84 -16.77
CA HIS A 44 15.94 -6.16 -15.93
C HIS A 44 14.63 -5.55 -16.41
N VAL A 45 14.67 -4.30 -16.89
CA VAL A 45 13.48 -3.56 -17.31
C VAL A 45 12.92 -4.14 -18.61
N GLY A 46 11.63 -4.47 -18.62
CA GLY A 46 10.96 -5.06 -19.79
C GLY A 46 11.36 -6.50 -20.11
N LYS A 47 12.09 -7.17 -19.20
CA LYS A 47 12.48 -8.58 -19.33
C LYS A 47 11.64 -9.45 -18.40
N SER A 48 11.51 -10.73 -18.75
CA SER A 48 10.85 -11.74 -17.90
C SER A 48 11.78 -12.16 -16.75
N VAL A 49 11.94 -11.27 -15.77
CA VAL A 49 12.69 -11.55 -14.54
C VAL A 49 11.68 -11.94 -13.46
N PRO A 50 11.90 -13.05 -12.72
CA PRO A 50 11.05 -13.39 -11.60
C PRO A 50 10.96 -12.24 -10.60
N ARG A 51 9.75 -11.94 -10.14
CA ARG A 51 9.54 -10.95 -9.09
C ARG A 51 10.29 -11.41 -7.82
N TRP A 52 10.96 -10.49 -7.14
CA TRP A 52 11.79 -10.80 -5.97
C TRP A 52 11.02 -11.54 -4.86
N ASP A 53 9.74 -11.22 -4.67
CA ASP A 53 8.86 -11.84 -3.67
C ASP A 53 8.13 -13.11 -4.17
N ALA A 54 8.39 -13.56 -5.41
CA ALA A 54 7.65 -14.66 -6.03
C ALA A 54 7.79 -15.96 -5.24
N ARG A 55 9.02 -16.31 -4.83
CA ARG A 55 9.30 -17.56 -4.10
C ARG A 55 8.56 -17.60 -2.76
N GLU A 56 8.62 -16.52 -2.01
CA GLU A 56 7.96 -16.44 -0.70
C GLU A 56 6.44 -16.59 -0.83
N LYS A 57 5.85 -15.95 -1.84
CA LYS A 57 4.40 -16.04 -2.09
C LYS A 57 3.93 -17.43 -2.53
N ILE A 58 4.68 -18.12 -3.41
CA ILE A 58 4.27 -19.45 -3.89
C ILE A 58 4.53 -20.57 -2.89
N THR A 59 5.48 -20.37 -1.96
CA THR A 59 5.81 -21.37 -0.93
C THR A 59 5.04 -21.17 0.36
N GLY A 60 4.25 -20.09 0.47
CA GLY A 60 3.57 -19.73 1.72
C GLY A 60 4.52 -19.17 2.79
N ALA A 61 5.78 -18.88 2.44
CA ALA A 61 6.72 -18.24 3.36
C ALA A 61 6.46 -16.74 3.53
N ALA A 62 5.75 -16.10 2.58
CA ALA A 62 5.33 -14.71 2.70
C ALA A 62 4.29 -14.56 3.82
N ARG A 63 4.52 -13.60 4.73
CA ARG A 63 3.60 -13.29 5.83
C ARG A 63 2.68 -12.13 5.47
N PHE A 64 1.38 -12.34 5.60
CA PHE A 64 0.36 -11.30 5.44
C PHE A 64 -0.08 -10.79 6.81
N THR A 65 -0.87 -9.71 6.81
CA THR A 65 -1.35 -9.07 8.05
C THR A 65 -2.13 -10.03 8.96
N VAL A 66 -2.77 -11.04 8.38
CA VAL A 66 -3.48 -12.10 9.11
C VAL A 66 -2.55 -13.10 9.81
N ASP A 67 -1.30 -13.21 9.37
CA ASP A 67 -0.28 -14.14 9.88
C ASP A 67 0.62 -13.49 10.96
N ILE A 68 0.32 -12.25 11.34
CA ILE A 68 1.09 -11.48 12.31
C ILE A 68 0.31 -11.43 13.63
N ASP A 69 0.78 -12.19 14.63
CA ASP A 69 0.34 -12.04 16.02
C ASP A 69 1.00 -10.81 16.65
N LEU A 70 0.24 -9.72 16.83
CA LEU A 70 0.72 -8.54 17.56
C LEU A 70 0.60 -8.78 19.08
N ALA A 71 1.74 -8.89 19.77
CA ALA A 71 1.75 -9.03 21.23
C ALA A 71 1.10 -7.79 21.89
N GLY A 72 0.04 -8.01 22.66
CA GLY A 72 -0.72 -6.94 23.34
C GLY A 72 -2.00 -6.48 22.63
N HIS A 73 -2.30 -6.95 21.41
CA HIS A 73 -3.62 -6.75 20.81
C HIS A 73 -4.67 -7.65 21.50
N ALA A 74 -5.85 -7.07 21.78
CA ALA A 74 -6.99 -7.75 22.42
C ALA A 74 -7.57 -8.92 21.60
N LEU A 75 -7.07 -9.12 20.38
CA LEU A 75 -7.58 -10.09 19.42
C LEU A 75 -6.57 -11.23 19.29
N ARG A 76 -6.56 -12.12 20.28
CA ARG A 76 -6.00 -13.47 20.09
C ARG A 76 -7.05 -14.26 19.30
N GLY A 77 -7.11 -14.02 17.99
CA GLY A 77 -8.11 -14.63 17.09
C GLY A 77 -8.93 -13.62 16.27
N PRO A 78 -9.85 -14.11 15.41
CA PRO A 78 -10.58 -13.27 14.47
C PRO A 78 -11.52 -12.30 15.18
N ALA A 79 -11.35 -11.00 14.93
CA ALA A 79 -12.37 -10.00 15.27
C ALA A 79 -13.56 -10.13 14.32
N ALA A 80 -14.74 -10.43 14.86
CA ALA A 80 -15.96 -10.45 14.07
C ALA A 80 -16.58 -9.05 14.02
N LEU A 81 -16.68 -8.50 12.81
CA LEU A 81 -17.44 -7.26 12.59
C LEU A 81 -18.93 -7.60 12.46
N ALA A 82 -19.77 -7.04 13.33
CA ALA A 82 -21.22 -7.07 13.16
C ALA A 82 -21.61 -6.14 12.00
N ARG A 83 -22.00 -6.73 10.86
CA ARG A 83 -22.39 -5.99 9.64
C ARG A 83 -23.89 -5.88 9.54
N THR A 84 -24.37 -4.83 8.89
CA THR A 84 -25.78 -4.67 8.54
C THR A 84 -26.07 -5.44 7.25
N ALA A 85 -27.16 -6.21 7.22
CA ALA A 85 -27.56 -6.95 6.02
C ALA A 85 -28.26 -6.07 4.96
N CYS A 86 -28.71 -4.87 5.33
CA CYS A 86 -29.43 -3.96 4.43
C CYS A 86 -28.51 -2.82 3.96
N PRO A 87 -28.58 -2.40 2.68
CA PRO A 87 -27.82 -1.25 2.17
C PRO A 87 -28.20 0.10 2.83
N HIS A 88 -29.47 0.28 3.21
CA HIS A 88 -29.97 1.48 3.89
C HIS A 88 -30.75 1.14 5.17
N PRO A 89 -30.08 0.73 6.25
CA PRO A 89 -30.73 0.47 7.51
C PRO A 89 -30.93 1.78 8.28
N ARG A 90 -32.06 1.89 9.00
CA ARG A 90 -32.16 2.89 10.08
C ARG A 90 -31.44 2.34 11.31
N ALA A 91 -30.46 3.08 11.81
CA ALA A 91 -29.72 2.68 13.01
C ALA A 91 -30.67 2.53 14.20
N ARG A 92 -30.59 1.39 14.89
CA ARG A 92 -31.29 1.12 16.16
C ARG A 92 -30.26 0.68 17.19
N PRO A 93 -30.49 0.94 18.49
CA PRO A 93 -29.57 0.49 19.53
C PRO A 93 -29.45 -1.04 19.50
N VAL A 94 -28.21 -1.52 19.51
CA VAL A 94 -27.91 -2.96 19.59
C VAL A 94 -28.18 -3.43 21.03
N ARG A 95 -28.99 -4.48 21.20
CA ARG A 95 -29.27 -5.13 22.49
C ARG A 95 -28.83 -6.60 22.44
N GLY A 96 -28.15 -7.08 23.49
CA GLY A 96 -27.68 -8.47 23.61
C GLY A 96 -26.28 -8.59 24.24
N ALA A 97 -25.98 -9.75 24.84
CA ALA A 97 -24.76 -10.00 25.62
C ALA A 97 -23.91 -11.12 25.00
N PRO A 98 -23.02 -10.83 24.03
CA PRO A 98 -22.08 -11.83 23.54
C PRO A 98 -21.04 -12.24 24.62
N ARG A 99 -20.97 -11.50 25.74
CA ARG A 99 -19.98 -11.65 26.81
C ARG A 99 -20.02 -12.97 27.57
N HIS A 100 -21.10 -13.74 27.49
CA HIS A 100 -21.23 -15.00 28.22
C HIS A 100 -20.77 -16.24 27.42
N GLN A 101 -20.29 -16.06 26.19
CA GLN A 101 -19.79 -17.19 25.39
C GLN A 101 -18.29 -17.42 25.64
N PRO A 102 -17.84 -18.69 25.69
CA PRO A 102 -16.42 -19.00 25.83
C PRO A 102 -15.62 -18.42 24.66
N GLY A 103 -14.48 -17.79 24.95
CA GLY A 103 -13.62 -17.17 23.94
C GLY A 103 -13.99 -15.73 23.55
N ILE A 104 -15.12 -15.19 24.04
CA ILE A 104 -15.50 -13.79 23.79
C ILE A 104 -14.98 -12.89 24.92
N GLY A 105 -13.94 -12.10 24.62
CA GLY A 105 -13.39 -11.08 25.52
C GLY A 105 -13.44 -9.69 24.88
N CYS A 106 -13.94 -8.69 25.61
CA CYS A 106 -13.80 -7.29 25.23
C CYS A 106 -12.72 -6.65 26.12
N ARG A 107 -11.50 -6.48 25.60
CA ARG A 107 -10.47 -5.68 26.27
C ARG A 107 -10.48 -4.29 25.63
N TRP A 108 -10.96 -3.30 26.37
CA TRP A 108 -10.78 -1.91 26.00
C TRP A 108 -9.28 -1.59 26.05
N GLY A 109 -8.69 -1.33 24.88
CA GLY A 109 -7.35 -0.76 24.82
C GLY A 109 -7.40 0.62 25.46
N GLY A 110 -6.66 0.81 26.54
CA GLY A 110 -6.56 2.09 27.23
C GLY A 110 -5.92 3.13 26.33
N TYR A 111 -6.74 3.94 25.66
CA TYR A 111 -6.37 5.30 25.29
C TYR A 111 -7.01 6.20 26.34
N SER A 112 -6.15 6.79 27.17
CA SER A 112 -6.50 7.63 28.31
C SER A 112 -7.33 8.86 27.90
N GLU A 113 -8.45 9.04 28.60
CA GLU A 113 -9.04 10.30 29.07
C GLU A 113 -8.97 11.53 28.14
N HIS A 114 -10.07 11.85 27.43
CA HIS A 114 -10.42 13.26 27.19
C HIS A 114 -11.90 13.61 26.94
N CYS A 115 -12.87 12.74 27.28
CA CYS A 115 -14.28 13.12 27.19
C CYS A 115 -15.03 12.72 28.47
N ARG A 116 -14.74 13.41 29.57
CA ARG A 116 -15.57 13.37 30.78
C ARG A 116 -16.27 14.73 30.89
N GLY A 117 -17.58 14.76 30.78
CA GLY A 117 -18.38 15.92 31.21
C GLY A 117 -19.43 16.40 30.20
N GLY A 118 -20.44 15.58 29.93
CA GLY A 118 -21.76 16.10 29.58
C GLY A 118 -22.73 15.73 30.69
N THR A 119 -23.25 16.73 31.40
CA THR A 119 -24.53 16.62 32.11
C THR A 119 -25.52 17.53 31.40
N PRO A 120 -26.60 17.00 30.78
CA PRO A 120 -27.79 17.78 30.52
C PRO A 120 -28.70 17.76 31.77
N CYS A 121 -29.18 18.94 32.16
CA CYS A 121 -30.45 19.10 32.86
C CYS A 121 -31.59 18.99 31.84
#